data_AF-A0A7Z9Q0H7-F1
#
_entry.id   AF-A0A7Z9Q0H7-F1
#
_cell.length_a   1.000
_cell.length_b   1.000
_cell.length_c   1.000
_cell.angle_alpha   90.00
_cell.angle_beta   90.00
_cell.angle_gamma   90.00
#
_symmetry.space_group_name_H-M   'P 1'
#
loop_
_entity.id
_entity.type
_entity.pdbx_description
1 polymer ?
#
loop_
_entity_poly.entity_id
_entity_poly.type
_entity_poly.pdbx_seq_one_letter_code
_entity_poly.pdbx_strand_id
1 'polypeptide(L)'
;MADGATWDDLAADHAGVVMKYTRGVTKLKSIYSKKNSADWRKVEVEVVVGDTGIGKTRGVLYDEKDERRAGIYVLCCSDANSLWWDGYDGEQCLLIDEFTGWIKYSFLLRVLDGHQLRLPVKGGFTYAQWVRVVITSNQTPEEWYKKGVCAALRRRLHSYYARIAGVAGAAQIQLNGLNKCPSCNEEQDYCMCILD
;
A
#
# COMPACT_ATOMS: atom_id res chain seq x y z
N MET A 1 -19.46 14.46 -19.63
CA MET A 1 -18.11 13.93 -19.34
C MET A 1 -18.18 12.45 -19.60
N ALA A 2 -17.22 11.89 -20.35
CA ALA A 2 -17.13 10.44 -20.50
C ALA A 2 -16.87 9.81 -19.12
N ASP A 3 -17.44 8.63 -18.88
CA ASP A 3 -17.15 7.85 -17.68
C ASP A 3 -15.63 7.56 -17.66
N GLY A 4 -14.92 8.11 -16.68
CA GLY A 4 -13.48 7.88 -16.48
C GLY A 4 -12.52 9.03 -16.77
N ALA A 5 -13.00 10.25 -17.08
CA ALA A 5 -12.11 11.42 -17.18
C ALA A 5 -11.37 11.66 -15.85
N THR A 6 -10.05 11.82 -15.93
CA THR A 6 -9.18 12.09 -14.78
C THR A 6 -9.27 13.55 -14.34
N TRP A 7 -8.76 13.85 -13.16
CA TRP A 7 -8.65 15.24 -12.70
C TRP A 7 -7.69 16.06 -13.57
N ASP A 8 -6.66 15.41 -14.13
CA ASP A 8 -5.73 16.03 -15.06
C ASP A 8 -6.43 16.43 -16.36
N ASP A 9 -7.33 15.57 -16.87
CA ASP A 9 -8.16 15.90 -18.04
C ASP A 9 -9.07 17.10 -17.75
N LEU A 10 -9.69 17.13 -16.56
CA LEU A 10 -10.54 18.25 -16.15
C LEU A 10 -9.74 19.55 -16.00
N ALA A 11 -8.53 19.46 -15.44
CA ALA A 11 -7.64 20.61 -15.28
C ALA A 11 -7.15 21.11 -16.65
N ALA A 12 -6.85 20.22 -17.59
CA ALA A 12 -6.43 20.57 -18.94
C ALA A 12 -7.55 21.29 -19.72
N ASP A 13 -8.77 20.75 -19.67
CA ASP A 13 -9.88 21.26 -20.48
C ASP A 13 -10.59 22.48 -19.84
N HIS A 14 -10.54 22.59 -18.51
CA HIS A 14 -11.35 23.56 -17.76
C HIS A 14 -10.60 24.26 -16.61
N ALA A 15 -9.28 24.48 -16.75
CA ALA A 15 -8.41 25.11 -15.74
C ALA A 15 -9.05 26.33 -15.05
N GLY A 16 -9.59 27.29 -15.82
CA GLY A 16 -10.17 28.52 -15.29
C GLY A 16 -11.39 28.28 -14.38
N VAL A 17 -12.22 27.27 -14.70
CA VAL A 17 -13.37 26.89 -13.86
C VAL A 17 -12.87 26.19 -12.59
N VAL A 18 -11.91 25.27 -12.73
CA VAL A 18 -11.33 24.53 -11.59
C VAL A 18 -10.69 25.49 -10.59
N MET A 19 -9.89 26.44 -11.06
CA MET A 19 -9.25 27.47 -10.22
C MET A 19 -10.27 28.40 -9.56
N LYS A 20 -11.34 28.77 -10.26
CA LYS A 20 -12.40 29.64 -9.71
C LYS A 20 -13.24 28.94 -8.64
N TYR A 21 -13.48 27.65 -8.78
CA TYR A 21 -14.38 26.87 -7.93
C TYR A 21 -13.69 25.74 -7.15
N THR A 22 -12.41 25.90 -6.78
CA THR A 22 -11.58 24.86 -6.15
C THR A 22 -12.28 24.14 -4.99
N ARG A 23 -12.91 24.89 -4.07
CA ARG A 23 -13.60 24.29 -2.91
C ARG A 23 -14.79 23.40 -3.32
N GLY A 24 -15.57 23.85 -4.30
CA GLY A 24 -16.72 23.08 -4.82
C GLY A 24 -16.25 21.82 -5.53
N VAL A 25 -15.20 21.94 -6.34
CA VAL A 25 -14.57 20.81 -7.05
C VAL A 25 -14.01 19.78 -6.07
N THR A 26 -13.23 20.19 -5.07
CA THR A 26 -12.72 19.30 -4.01
C THR A 26 -13.86 18.63 -3.24
N LYS A 27 -14.97 19.34 -2.99
CA LYS A 27 -16.13 18.76 -2.31
C LYS A 27 -16.81 17.68 -3.17
N LEU A 28 -17.00 17.94 -4.46
CA LEU A 28 -17.55 16.96 -5.40
C LEU A 28 -16.64 15.73 -5.49
N LYS A 29 -15.32 15.94 -5.60
CA LYS A 29 -14.31 14.87 -5.57
C LYS A 29 -14.46 13.96 -4.35
N SER A 30 -14.59 14.55 -3.16
CA SER A 30 -14.77 13.79 -1.92
C SER A 30 -16.08 12.98 -1.91
N ILE A 31 -17.17 13.52 -2.49
CA ILE A 31 -18.46 12.81 -2.63
C ILE A 31 -18.34 11.62 -3.59
N TYR A 32 -17.74 11.81 -4.76
CA TYR A 32 -17.54 10.72 -5.72
C TYR A 32 -16.59 9.66 -5.18
N SER A 33 -15.47 10.06 -4.56
CA SER A 33 -14.54 9.14 -3.91
C SER A 33 -15.22 8.31 -2.82
N LYS A 34 -16.08 8.92 -2.00
CA LYS A 34 -16.90 8.18 -1.02
C LYS A 34 -17.82 7.15 -1.70
N LYS A 35 -18.47 7.52 -2.80
CA LYS A 35 -19.37 6.61 -3.53
C LYS A 35 -18.59 5.45 -4.14
N ASN A 36 -17.48 5.73 -4.79
CA ASN A 36 -16.67 4.73 -5.51
C ASN A 36 -15.90 3.79 -4.57
N SER A 37 -15.65 4.20 -3.32
CA SER A 37 -14.98 3.39 -2.30
C SER A 37 -15.96 2.65 -1.36
N ALA A 38 -17.25 2.58 -1.72
CA ALA A 38 -18.26 1.96 -0.87
C ALA A 38 -18.17 0.43 -0.89
N ASP A 39 -17.73 -0.15 -2.01
CA ASP A 39 -17.59 -1.58 -2.18
C ASP A 39 -16.37 -2.14 -1.44
N TRP A 40 -16.40 -3.45 -1.15
CA TRP A 40 -15.31 -4.14 -0.51
C TRP A 40 -14.08 -4.19 -1.42
N ARG A 41 -12.96 -3.62 -0.97
CA ARG A 41 -11.68 -3.67 -1.69
C ARG A 41 -11.01 -5.03 -1.46
N LYS A 42 -10.65 -5.73 -2.53
CA LYS A 42 -9.79 -6.91 -2.44
C LYS A 42 -8.33 -6.43 -2.34
N VAL A 43 -7.86 -6.22 -1.10
CA VAL A 43 -6.52 -5.70 -0.84
C VAL A 43 -5.50 -6.82 -0.79
N GLU A 44 -4.53 -6.80 -1.69
CA GLU A 44 -3.35 -7.65 -1.70
C GLU A 44 -2.19 -6.93 -1.02
N VAL A 45 -1.51 -7.59 -0.09
CA VAL A 45 -0.46 -6.98 0.73
C VAL A 45 0.84 -7.77 0.58
N GLU A 46 1.88 -7.06 0.14
CA GLU A 46 3.23 -7.57 -0.07
C GLU A 46 4.17 -6.87 0.92
N VAL A 47 5.00 -7.63 1.64
CA VAL A 47 6.01 -7.07 2.53
C VAL A 47 7.39 -7.35 1.96
N VAL A 48 8.21 -6.33 1.79
CA VAL A 48 9.60 -6.44 1.32
C VAL A 48 10.53 -6.06 2.46
N VAL A 49 11.23 -7.06 3.01
CA VAL A 49 12.19 -6.89 4.10
C VAL A 49 13.61 -7.04 3.60
N GLY A 50 14.51 -6.23 4.16
CA GLY A 50 15.94 -6.39 3.99
C GLY A 50 16.71 -5.17 4.48
N ASP A 51 18.03 -5.23 4.42
CA ASP A 51 18.90 -4.15 4.88
C ASP A 51 18.65 -2.81 4.18
N THR A 52 19.09 -1.72 4.81
CA THR A 52 19.08 -0.40 4.16
C THR A 52 20.02 -0.40 2.95
N GLY A 53 19.73 0.42 1.95
CA GLY A 53 20.59 0.56 0.76
C GLY A 53 20.46 -0.54 -0.31
N ILE A 54 19.67 -1.60 -0.10
CA ILE A 54 19.49 -2.68 -1.10
C ILE A 54 18.45 -2.37 -2.20
N GLY A 55 17.91 -1.15 -2.21
CA GLY A 55 16.99 -0.68 -3.25
C GLY A 55 15.56 -1.22 -3.16
N LYS A 56 15.03 -1.53 -1.96
CA LYS A 56 13.64 -2.01 -1.78
C LYS A 56 12.61 -1.04 -2.40
N THR A 57 12.64 0.21 -1.98
CA THR A 57 11.78 1.29 -2.48
C THR A 57 11.97 1.51 -3.98
N ARG A 58 13.23 1.52 -4.43
CA ARG A 58 13.55 1.68 -5.85
C ARG A 58 13.01 0.53 -6.71
N GLY A 59 13.08 -0.70 -6.22
CA GLY A 59 12.50 -1.86 -6.91
C GLY A 59 10.99 -1.70 -7.07
N VAL A 60 10.28 -1.36 -6.00
CA VAL A 60 8.81 -1.18 -6.06
C VAL A 60 8.40 -0.04 -7.01
N LEU A 61 9.13 1.07 -6.99
CA LEU A 61 8.78 2.26 -7.77
C LEU A 61 9.19 2.17 -9.25
N TYR A 62 10.31 1.52 -9.56
CA TYR A 62 10.96 1.63 -10.87
C TYR A 62 11.21 0.30 -11.57
N ASP A 63 10.78 -0.85 -11.01
CA ASP A 63 10.88 -2.11 -11.74
C ASP A 63 9.96 -2.09 -12.96
N GLU A 64 10.56 -1.98 -14.15
CA GLU A 64 9.84 -1.95 -15.42
C GLU A 64 9.09 -3.25 -15.71
N LYS A 65 9.45 -4.36 -15.03
CA LYS A 65 8.77 -5.64 -15.16
C LYS A 65 7.53 -5.75 -14.28
N ASP A 66 7.36 -4.87 -13.30
CA ASP A 66 6.14 -4.84 -12.47
C ASP A 66 5.07 -3.99 -13.16
N GLU A 67 4.18 -4.66 -13.91
CA GLU A 67 3.01 -4.01 -14.55
C GLU A 67 2.11 -3.28 -13.53
N ARG A 68 2.21 -3.63 -12.25
CA ARG A 68 1.44 -3.04 -11.14
C ARG A 68 2.07 -1.77 -10.57
N ARG A 69 3.08 -1.20 -11.23
CA ARG A 69 3.78 0.04 -10.81
C ARG A 69 3.03 1.34 -11.10
N ALA A 70 2.00 1.30 -11.95
CA ALA A 70 1.26 2.50 -12.32
C ALA A 70 0.40 3.00 -11.15
N GLY A 71 0.47 4.30 -10.86
CA GLY A 71 -0.33 4.92 -9.80
C GLY A 71 0.02 4.41 -8.40
N ILE A 72 1.29 4.58 -8.00
CA ILE A 72 1.76 4.33 -6.62
C ILE A 72 1.68 5.62 -5.82
N TYR A 73 0.98 5.57 -4.68
CA TYR A 73 1.10 6.59 -3.64
C TYR A 73 2.14 6.15 -2.61
N VAL A 74 3.14 6.98 -2.36
CA VAL A 74 4.19 6.71 -1.38
C VAL A 74 3.83 7.37 -0.05
N LEU A 75 3.62 6.54 0.98
CA LEU A 75 3.40 6.96 2.35
C LEU A 75 4.70 6.79 3.14
N CYS A 76 5.39 7.90 3.38
CA CYS A 76 6.54 7.98 4.26
C CYS A 76 6.15 8.60 5.61
N CYS A 77 6.93 8.31 6.66
CA CYS A 77 6.70 8.86 7.99
C CYS A 77 6.75 10.40 7.98
N SER A 78 5.60 11.07 8.05
CA SER A 78 5.51 12.53 8.15
C SER A 78 5.40 13.02 9.59
N ASP A 79 4.86 12.20 10.49
CA ASP A 79 4.82 12.39 11.95
C ASP A 79 4.01 11.23 12.58
N ALA A 80 4.53 10.57 13.62
CA ALA A 80 3.88 9.40 14.23
C ALA A 80 2.48 9.68 14.85
N ASN A 81 2.18 10.96 15.10
CA ASN A 81 0.92 11.38 15.72
C ASN A 81 -0.22 11.65 14.72
N SER A 82 0.11 12.03 13.47
CA SER A 82 -0.87 12.41 12.45
C SER A 82 -0.39 12.01 11.07
N LEU A 83 -0.99 10.94 10.53
CA LEU A 83 -0.74 10.49 9.16
C LEU A 83 -1.57 11.32 8.19
N TRP A 84 -0.89 12.10 7.36
CA TRP A 84 -1.48 12.87 6.28
C TRP A 84 -1.38 12.11 4.96
N TRP A 85 -2.43 12.21 4.16
CA TRP A 85 -2.54 11.55 2.86
C TRP A 85 -2.54 12.60 1.74
N ASP A 86 -1.78 13.67 1.94
CA ASP A 86 -1.71 14.77 0.98
C ASP A 86 -1.12 14.28 -0.34
N GLY A 87 -1.75 14.69 -1.45
CA GLY A 87 -1.41 14.20 -2.78
C GLY A 87 -2.08 12.89 -3.17
N TYR A 88 -2.68 12.13 -2.24
CA TYR A 88 -3.40 10.90 -2.58
C TYR A 88 -4.65 11.22 -3.40
N ASP A 89 -4.74 10.65 -4.59
CA ASP A 89 -5.81 10.84 -5.57
C ASP A 89 -6.42 9.54 -6.08
N GLY A 90 -6.46 8.50 -5.25
CA GLY A 90 -7.11 7.24 -5.62
C GLY A 90 -6.19 6.23 -6.30
N GLU A 91 -4.89 6.39 -6.11
CA GLU A 91 -3.85 5.45 -6.50
C GLU A 91 -4.22 4.01 -6.09
N GLN A 92 -4.05 3.08 -7.03
CA GLN A 92 -4.42 1.68 -6.85
C GLN A 92 -3.37 0.91 -6.02
N CYS A 93 -2.16 1.44 -5.94
CA CYS A 93 -1.07 0.89 -5.15
C CYS A 93 -0.63 1.87 -4.05
N LEU A 94 -0.59 1.38 -2.81
CA LEU A 94 -0.02 2.09 -1.67
C LEU A 94 1.35 1.51 -1.33
N LEU A 95 2.39 2.34 -1.35
CA LEU A 95 3.70 1.99 -0.83
C LEU A 95 3.86 2.59 0.57
N ILE A 96 3.91 1.75 1.60
CA ILE A 96 4.28 2.15 2.96
C ILE A 96 5.79 1.96 3.09
N ASP A 97 6.53 3.06 3.02
CA ASP A 97 7.99 3.01 2.93
C ASP A 97 8.65 3.07 4.32
N GLU A 98 9.73 2.30 4.49
CA GLU A 98 10.53 2.21 5.73
C GLU A 98 9.67 1.98 6.99
N PHE A 99 8.79 0.99 6.91
CA PHE A 99 7.83 0.71 7.97
C PHE A 99 8.47 0.01 9.16
N THR A 100 8.53 0.69 10.31
CA THR A 100 9.07 0.17 11.58
C THR A 100 8.06 0.25 12.72
N GLY A 101 6.75 0.12 12.40
CA GLY A 101 5.68 0.19 13.39
C GLY A 101 5.18 1.60 13.73
N TRP A 102 5.57 2.63 12.95
CA TRP A 102 5.18 4.02 13.19
C TRP A 102 3.69 4.32 12.96
N ILE A 103 2.97 3.45 12.23
CA ILE A 103 1.50 3.50 12.12
C ILE A 103 0.89 2.83 13.35
N LYS A 104 -0.11 3.45 13.99
CA LYS A 104 -0.87 2.80 15.07
C LYS A 104 -1.47 1.47 14.57
N TYR A 105 -1.23 0.39 15.32
CA TYR A 105 -1.65 -0.97 14.93
C TYR A 105 -3.10 -1.08 14.45
N SER A 106 -4.05 -0.48 15.19
CA SER A 106 -5.47 -0.52 14.83
C SER A 106 -5.77 0.20 13.53
N PHE A 107 -5.02 1.26 13.20
CA PHE A 107 -5.16 1.97 11.94
C PHE A 107 -4.51 1.20 10.79
N LEU A 108 -3.32 0.60 11.01
CA LEU A 108 -2.68 -0.28 10.02
C LEU A 108 -3.64 -1.41 9.60
N LEU A 109 -4.30 -2.06 10.55
CA LEU A 109 -5.28 -3.11 10.23
C LEU A 109 -6.40 -2.62 9.31
N ARG A 110 -6.83 -1.36 9.42
CA ARG A 110 -7.85 -0.76 8.55
C ARG A 110 -7.30 -0.38 7.17
N VAL A 111 -6.06 0.10 7.12
CA VAL A 111 -5.33 0.40 5.87
C VAL A 111 -5.20 -0.86 5.01
N LEU A 112 -4.89 -1.99 5.66
CA LEU A 112 -4.72 -3.31 5.03
C LEU A 112 -6.04 -4.09 4.86
N ASP A 113 -7.19 -3.50 5.22
CA ASP A 113 -8.50 -4.15 5.11
C ASP A 113 -9.26 -3.72 3.86
N GLY A 114 -10.30 -4.48 3.51
CA GLY A 114 -11.20 -4.15 2.39
C GLY A 114 -12.29 -3.13 2.71
N HIS A 115 -12.49 -2.76 3.97
CA HIS A 115 -13.52 -1.78 4.35
C HIS A 115 -13.24 -0.39 3.78
N GLN A 116 -14.32 0.38 3.57
CA GLN A 116 -14.22 1.80 3.26
C GLN A 116 -13.40 2.53 4.35
N LEU A 117 -12.37 3.24 3.92
CA LEU A 117 -11.46 3.96 4.81
C LEU A 117 -11.37 5.42 4.40
N ARG A 118 -11.76 6.31 5.31
CA ARG A 118 -11.65 7.76 5.14
C ARG A 118 -10.25 8.22 5.56
N LEU A 119 -9.62 9.03 4.71
CA LEU A 119 -8.25 9.49 4.87
C LEU A 119 -8.21 11.01 5.05
N PRO A 120 -7.50 11.53 6.06
CA PRO A 120 -7.31 12.96 6.23
C PRO A 120 -6.35 13.49 5.16
N VAL A 121 -6.78 14.56 4.49
CA VAL A 121 -5.96 15.36 3.58
C VAL A 121 -6.11 16.82 3.97
N LYS A 122 -5.18 17.66 3.53
CA LYS A 122 -5.18 19.09 3.84
C LYS A 122 -6.48 19.72 3.37
N GLY A 123 -7.21 20.30 4.32
CA GLY A 123 -8.49 20.98 4.06
C GLY A 123 -9.67 20.04 3.78
N GLY A 124 -9.57 18.73 4.03
CA GLY A 124 -10.70 17.83 3.80
C GLY A 124 -10.40 16.36 4.07
N PHE A 125 -11.12 15.51 3.35
CA PHE A 125 -10.97 14.07 3.43
C PHE A 125 -11.20 13.43 2.07
N THR A 126 -10.47 12.36 1.82
CA THR A 126 -10.65 11.46 0.68
C THR A 126 -10.90 10.04 1.19
N TYR A 127 -11.01 9.06 0.29
CA TYR A 127 -11.22 7.66 0.63
C TYR A 127 -10.21 6.76 -0.05
N ALA A 128 -9.76 5.73 0.67
CA ALA A 128 -8.87 4.70 0.16
C ALA A 128 -9.51 3.96 -1.01
N GLN A 129 -8.72 3.75 -2.06
CA GLN A 129 -9.09 3.07 -3.29
C GLN A 129 -8.02 2.04 -3.71
N TRP A 130 -6.91 1.94 -2.98
CA TRP A 130 -5.88 0.94 -3.24
C TRP A 130 -6.41 -0.48 -3.09
N VAL A 131 -5.95 -1.32 -4.00
CA VAL A 131 -6.14 -2.77 -4.02
C VAL A 131 -4.82 -3.51 -3.84
N ARG A 132 -3.69 -2.81 -3.96
CA ARG A 132 -2.36 -3.31 -3.64
C ARG A 132 -1.72 -2.46 -2.55
N VAL A 133 -1.09 -3.10 -1.58
CA VAL A 133 -0.24 -2.46 -0.59
C VAL A 133 1.12 -3.13 -0.60
N VAL A 134 2.17 -2.35 -0.76
CA VAL A 134 3.56 -2.81 -0.60
C VAL A 134 4.13 -2.14 0.63
N ILE A 135 4.70 -2.93 1.54
CA ILE A 135 5.34 -2.43 2.76
C ILE A 135 6.82 -2.73 2.65
N THR A 136 7.68 -1.71 2.63
CA THR A 136 9.13 -1.93 2.74
C THR A 136 9.54 -1.80 4.20
N SER A 137 10.48 -2.64 4.65
CA SER A 137 10.99 -2.57 6.01
C SER A 137 12.41 -3.11 6.12
N ASN A 138 13.13 -2.69 7.16
CA ASN A 138 14.36 -3.33 7.63
C ASN A 138 14.10 -4.31 8.79
N GLN A 139 12.86 -4.41 9.24
CA GLN A 139 12.39 -5.25 10.34
C GLN A 139 11.34 -6.23 9.83
N THR A 140 11.30 -7.43 10.39
CA THR A 140 10.24 -8.38 10.07
C THR A 140 8.90 -7.94 10.69
N PRO A 141 7.74 -8.38 10.16
CA PRO A 141 6.44 -8.09 10.74
C PRO A 141 6.31 -8.39 12.23
N GLU A 142 7.05 -9.38 12.73
CA GLU A 142 7.13 -9.78 14.14
C GLU A 142 7.74 -8.69 15.03
N GLU A 143 8.58 -7.82 14.46
CA GLU A 143 9.30 -6.78 15.18
C GLU A 143 8.57 -5.43 15.17
N TRP A 144 7.62 -5.22 14.24
CA TRP A 144 6.92 -3.94 14.09
C TRP A 144 6.17 -3.49 15.34
N TYR A 145 5.71 -4.43 16.17
CA TYR A 145 4.96 -4.12 17.38
C TYR A 145 5.35 -5.06 18.52
N LYS A 146 5.34 -4.56 19.76
CA LYS A 146 5.70 -5.34 20.97
C LYS A 146 4.93 -6.65 21.15
N LYS A 147 3.72 -6.73 20.62
CA LYS A 147 2.86 -7.93 20.70
C LYS A 147 3.08 -8.93 19.56
N GLY A 148 4.02 -8.63 18.65
CA GLY A 148 4.28 -9.38 17.42
C GLY A 148 3.11 -9.36 16.42
N VAL A 149 3.18 -10.28 15.46
CA VAL A 149 2.12 -10.51 14.47
C VAL A 149 1.01 -11.35 15.09
N CYS A 150 -0.08 -10.70 15.50
CA CYS A 150 -1.30 -11.40 15.88
C CYS A 150 -2.02 -11.96 14.64
N ALA A 151 -2.95 -12.91 14.83
CA ALA A 151 -3.76 -13.49 13.76
C ALA A 151 -4.48 -12.45 12.88
N ALA A 152 -4.84 -11.29 13.44
CA ALA A 152 -5.47 -10.21 12.71
C ALA A 152 -4.56 -9.52 11.68
N LEU A 153 -3.27 -9.36 11.99
CA LEU A 153 -2.30 -8.83 11.03
C LEU A 153 -1.89 -9.93 10.05
N ARG A 154 -1.62 -11.15 10.55
CA ARG A 154 -1.20 -12.29 9.72
C ARG A 154 -2.14 -12.55 8.55
N ARG A 155 -3.46 -12.59 8.77
CA ARG A 155 -4.44 -12.85 7.69
C ARG A 155 -4.50 -11.77 6.59
N ARG A 156 -3.83 -10.63 6.79
CA ARG A 156 -3.79 -9.52 5.82
C ARG A 156 -2.46 -9.45 5.09
N LEU A 157 -1.41 -10.11 5.57
CA LEU A 157 -0.11 -10.18 4.90
C LEU A 157 -0.14 -11.40 3.96
N HIS A 158 -0.13 -11.16 2.64
CA HIS A 158 -0.34 -12.21 1.65
C HIS A 158 0.99 -12.78 1.11
N SER A 159 2.00 -11.92 0.98
CA SER A 159 3.34 -12.32 0.55
C SER A 159 4.42 -11.57 1.31
N TYR A 160 5.56 -12.23 1.51
CA TYR A 160 6.73 -11.73 2.22
C TYR A 160 7.98 -11.98 1.37
N TYR A 161 8.75 -10.95 1.06
CA TYR A 161 9.97 -11.05 0.27
C TYR A 161 11.14 -10.64 1.16
N ALA A 162 12.11 -11.52 1.34
CA ALA A 162 13.37 -11.18 1.98
C ALA A 162 14.41 -10.90 0.90
N ARG A 163 14.88 -9.65 0.80
CA ARG A 163 16.07 -9.31 0.03
C ARG A 163 17.27 -9.29 0.98
N ILE A 164 18.15 -10.28 0.81
CA ILE A 164 19.37 -10.44 1.60
C ILE A 164 20.51 -9.71 0.87
N ALA A 165 21.27 -8.87 1.59
CA ALA A 165 22.45 -8.22 1.02
C ALA A 165 23.48 -9.27 0.55
N GLY A 166 23.96 -9.14 -0.68
CA GLY A 166 25.00 -10.01 -1.25
C GLY A 166 24.51 -11.23 -2.03
N VAL A 167 23.19 -11.47 -2.12
CA VAL A 167 22.61 -12.50 -2.99
C VAL A 167 21.98 -11.83 -4.21
N ALA A 168 22.37 -12.25 -5.42
CA ALA A 168 21.75 -11.81 -6.66
C ALA A 168 20.37 -12.47 -6.81
N GLY A 169 19.34 -11.89 -6.19
CA GLY A 169 17.97 -12.40 -6.24
C GLY A 169 17.16 -11.98 -5.01
N ALA A 170 15.84 -11.90 -5.15
CA ALA A 170 14.93 -11.77 -4.01
C ALA A 170 14.36 -13.15 -3.69
N ALA A 171 14.47 -13.61 -2.44
CA ALA A 171 13.76 -14.82 -2.02
C ALA A 171 12.31 -14.45 -1.69
N GLN A 172 11.34 -15.08 -2.36
CA GLN A 172 9.92 -14.91 -2.06
C GLN A 172 9.47 -16.00 -1.08
N ILE A 173 8.95 -15.56 0.05
CA ILE A 173 8.30 -16.40 1.05
C ILE A 173 6.79 -16.15 0.93
N GLN A 174 6.05 -17.15 0.46
CA GLN A 174 4.60 -17.05 0.37
C GLN A 174 3.98 -17.42 1.71
N LEU A 175 3.27 -16.48 2.34
CA LEU A 175 2.56 -16.71 3.60
C LEU A 175 1.20 -17.32 3.31
N ASN A 176 1.16 -18.60 2.95
CA ASN A 176 -0.11 -19.31 2.89
C ASN A 176 -0.43 -19.85 4.28
N GLY A 177 -1.57 -19.42 4.84
CA GLY A 177 -2.14 -20.10 6.01
C GLY A 177 -2.24 -21.59 5.70
N LEU A 178 -1.41 -22.39 6.36
CA LEU A 178 -1.32 -23.85 6.26
C LEU A 178 -1.62 -24.39 4.85
N ASN A 179 -0.74 -24.17 3.87
CA ASN A 179 -0.74 -24.99 2.66
C ASN A 179 0.68 -25.16 2.13
N LYS A 180 1.03 -26.41 1.87
CA LYS A 180 2.36 -26.90 1.48
C LYS A 180 3.06 -25.96 0.49
N CYS A 181 4.30 -25.65 0.82
CA CYS A 181 5.28 -25.00 -0.05
C CYS A 181 5.32 -25.66 -1.45
N PRO A 182 5.07 -24.95 -2.57
CA PRO A 182 5.03 -25.56 -3.90
C PRO A 182 6.38 -26.13 -4.38
N SER A 183 7.51 -25.60 -3.87
CA SER A 183 8.86 -26.02 -4.27
C SER A 183 9.45 -27.13 -3.37
N CYS A 184 9.09 -27.15 -2.09
CA CYS A 184 9.69 -28.01 -1.07
C CYS A 184 8.69 -29.01 -0.44
N ASN A 185 7.39 -28.83 -0.69
CA ASN A 185 6.29 -29.70 -0.24
C ASN A 185 6.22 -29.93 1.30
N GLU A 186 6.93 -29.11 2.09
CA GLU A 186 6.93 -29.15 3.56
C GLU A 186 5.75 -28.37 4.15
N GLU A 187 5.17 -28.89 5.23
CA GLU A 187 4.16 -28.21 6.06
C GLU A 187 4.89 -27.35 7.11
N GLN A 188 5.07 -26.06 6.81
CA GLN A 188 5.71 -25.10 7.70
C GLN A 188 4.93 -23.78 7.72
N ASP A 189 4.99 -23.07 8.84
CA ASP A 189 4.37 -21.74 8.99
C ASP A 189 5.00 -20.68 8.03
N TYR A 190 6.21 -20.94 7.51
CA TYR A 190 6.98 -20.09 6.60
C TYR A 190 7.89 -20.96 5.68
N CYS A 191 7.84 -20.83 4.34
CA CYS A 191 8.89 -21.37 3.44
C CYS A 191 9.80 -20.25 2.94
N MET A 192 11.11 -20.38 3.15
CA MET A 192 12.10 -19.58 2.45
C MET A 192 12.50 -20.25 1.13
N CYS A 193 11.77 -19.89 0.08
CA CYS A 193 11.95 -20.45 -1.26
C CYS A 193 12.70 -19.39 -2.10
N ILE A 194 13.91 -19.70 -2.58
CA ILE A 194 14.58 -18.85 -3.58
C ILE A 194 13.78 -18.98 -4.88
N LEU A 195 13.35 -17.85 -5.46
CA LEU A 195 12.74 -17.87 -6.79
C LEU A 195 13.86 -17.78 -7.81
N ASP A 196 13.90 -18.78 -8.69
CA ASP A 196 14.76 -18.83 -9.87
C ASP A 196 14.21 -17.94 -11.01
#